data_AF-A0A2V8EJS7-F1
#
_entry.id   AF-A0A2V8EJS7-F1
#
_cell.length_a   1.000
_cell.length_b   1.000
_cell.length_c   1.000
_cell.angle_alpha   90.00
_cell.angle_beta   90.00
_cell.angle_gamma   90.00
#
_symmetry.space_group_name_H-M   'P 1'
#
loop_
_entity.id
_entity.type
_entity.pdbx_description
1 polymer ?
#
loop_
_entity_poly.entity_id
_entity_poly.type
_entity_poly.pdbx_seq_one_letter_code
_entity_poly.pdbx_strand_id
1 'polypeptide(L)'
;MGLSCRATPAIARQGGIVRRTRTTWFRPGLLGLLVLGLFGIGAAIREPLVSATSRSSQSITLSIVGTNDVHGVIFPRNGRGGLALLSSYVKNLRAARAADGGAVLVIDAGDTFLGTVESNLSEGAVVIDAYNAIGYTAATIGNHEFDFGAADSPTGEPEDDDLQGAIKARARQARFPCLAANLLDESTGKPVRWPNVSPSVLVEATGLKVGIVGVMTTGALRATLAANVQGLRVAPLASTIVAEASSLRSRGA
;
A
#
# COMPACT_ATOMS: atom_id res chain seq x y z
N MET A 1 1.44 24.60 46.20
CA MET A 1 0.16 23.89 46.38
C MET A 1 0.00 23.01 45.14
N GLY A 2 0.41 21.74 45.09
CA GLY A 2 0.44 20.70 46.11
C GLY A 2 -0.92 20.02 46.17
N LEU A 3 -1.14 18.98 45.35
CA LEU A 3 -1.94 17.78 45.67
C LEU A 3 -1.80 16.74 44.55
N SER A 4 -0.92 15.77 44.81
CA SER A 4 -0.88 14.43 44.23
C SER A 4 -1.98 13.59 44.87
N CYS A 5 -2.59 12.65 44.13
CA CYS A 5 -3.16 11.47 44.75
C CYS A 5 -2.94 10.22 43.89
N ARG A 6 -2.44 9.19 44.56
CA ARG A 6 -1.97 7.90 44.03
C ARG A 6 -3.10 6.90 43.87
N ALA A 7 -2.80 5.88 43.08
CA ALA A 7 -3.54 4.65 42.81
C ALA A 7 -3.79 3.75 44.04
N THR A 8 -4.79 2.86 43.91
CA THR A 8 -4.70 1.47 44.40
C THR A 8 -5.60 0.54 43.59
N PRO A 9 -5.16 -0.69 43.25
CA PRO A 9 -6.00 -1.77 42.76
C PRO A 9 -6.25 -2.84 43.85
N ALA A 10 -7.37 -3.57 43.77
CA ALA A 10 -7.65 -4.79 44.54
C ALA A 10 -8.28 -5.82 43.57
N ILE A 11 -7.59 -6.90 43.21
CA ILE A 11 -7.62 -8.26 43.81
C ILE A 11 -9.00 -8.91 43.78
N ALA A 12 -9.15 -9.99 42.99
CA ALA A 12 -9.46 -11.33 43.51
C ALA A 12 -9.50 -12.39 42.39
N ARG A 13 -8.74 -13.47 42.60
CA ARG A 13 -8.77 -14.74 41.89
C ARG A 13 -9.92 -15.62 42.41
N GLN A 14 -10.33 -16.60 41.59
CA GLN A 14 -10.57 -18.03 41.89
C GLN A 14 -11.67 -18.54 40.94
N GLY A 15 -11.40 -19.55 40.09
CA GLY A 15 -11.63 -20.98 40.41
C GLY A 15 -12.99 -21.41 39.81
N GLY A 16 -13.21 -22.57 39.21
CA GLY A 16 -12.40 -23.74 38.97
C GLY A 16 -13.04 -24.59 37.86
N ILE A 17 -12.25 -25.50 37.32
CA ILE A 17 -12.60 -26.48 36.31
C ILE A 17 -13.34 -27.64 36.99
N VAL A 18 -14.47 -28.08 36.42
CA VAL A 18 -15.02 -29.42 36.71
C VAL A 18 -15.41 -30.08 35.39
N ARG A 19 -14.55 -30.99 34.90
CA ARG A 19 -14.91 -32.00 33.90
C ARG A 19 -15.59 -33.17 34.62
N ARG A 20 -16.75 -33.61 34.15
CA ARG A 20 -17.35 -34.90 34.51
C ARG A 20 -17.46 -35.77 33.26
N THR A 21 -16.55 -36.73 33.14
CA THR A 21 -16.68 -37.89 32.26
C THR A 21 -17.43 -38.99 33.01
N ARG A 22 -18.53 -39.49 32.46
CA ARG A 22 -19.17 -40.74 32.91
C ARG A 22 -19.09 -41.76 31.78
N THR A 23 -18.19 -42.72 31.97
CA THR A 23 -18.15 -44.02 31.30
C THR A 23 -19.05 -44.99 32.04
N THR A 24 -19.96 -45.69 31.33
CA THR A 24 -20.62 -46.88 31.88
C THR A 24 -20.76 -48.01 30.85
N TRP A 25 -20.00 -49.06 31.13
CA TRP A 25 -20.35 -50.49 31.19
C TRP A 25 -21.08 -51.20 30.04
N PHE A 26 -20.33 -52.16 29.50
CA PHE A 26 -20.72 -53.37 28.78
C PHE A 26 -21.89 -54.17 29.42
N ARG A 27 -22.72 -54.79 28.56
CA ARG A 27 -23.49 -56.01 28.86
C ARG A 27 -23.33 -56.97 27.68
N PRO A 28 -22.93 -58.25 27.88
CA PRO A 28 -22.99 -59.26 26.83
C PRO A 28 -24.37 -59.94 26.85
N GLY A 29 -24.93 -60.19 25.66
CA GLY A 29 -26.14 -60.97 25.46
C GLY A 29 -25.93 -61.96 24.31
N LEU A 30 -26.18 -63.24 24.61
CA LEU A 30 -26.01 -64.43 23.79
C LEU A 30 -27.12 -64.62 22.72
N LEU A 31 -26.91 -65.65 21.87
CA LEU A 31 -27.75 -66.22 20.79
C LEU A 31 -27.73 -65.41 19.49
N GLY A 32 -27.44 -65.95 18.31
CA GLY A 32 -27.36 -67.33 17.85
C GLY A 32 -28.02 -67.37 16.46
N LEU A 33 -27.30 -67.82 15.43
CA LEU A 33 -27.78 -68.68 14.34
C LEU A 33 -26.69 -68.76 13.26
N LEU A 34 -26.31 -69.99 12.94
CA LEU A 34 -25.46 -70.35 11.82
C LEU A 34 -26.29 -70.22 10.53
N VAL A 35 -25.87 -69.36 9.61
CA VAL A 35 -26.33 -69.38 8.21
C VAL A 35 -25.09 -69.45 7.32
N LEU A 36 -24.83 -70.65 6.79
CA LEU A 36 -23.84 -70.90 5.75
C LEU A 36 -24.36 -70.32 4.43
N GLY A 37 -24.01 -69.08 4.15
CA GLY A 37 -24.16 -68.45 2.84
C GLY A 37 -22.81 -68.39 2.13
N LEU A 38 -22.64 -69.15 1.05
CA LEU A 38 -21.58 -68.95 0.08
C LEU A 38 -21.79 -67.61 -0.62
N PHE A 39 -21.13 -66.56 -0.14
CA PHE A 39 -21.00 -65.28 -0.85
C PHE A 39 -19.55 -65.12 -1.31
N GLY A 40 -19.39 -64.89 -2.61
CA GLY A 40 -18.11 -64.74 -3.28
C GLY A 40 -17.23 -63.67 -2.64
N ILE A 41 -15.94 -63.97 -2.54
CA ILE A 41 -14.89 -63.06 -2.10
C ILE A 41 -14.68 -62.03 -3.21
N GLY A 42 -15.55 -61.01 -3.26
CA GLY A 42 -15.25 -59.75 -3.92
C GLY A 42 -14.39 -58.94 -2.96
N ALA A 43 -13.09 -58.84 -3.21
CA ALA A 43 -12.22 -57.92 -2.49
C ALA A 43 -12.76 -56.50 -2.70
N ALA A 44 -13.50 -55.97 -1.72
CA ALA A 44 -13.94 -54.59 -1.72
C ALA A 44 -12.70 -53.70 -1.56
N ILE A 45 -12.24 -53.16 -2.68
CA ILE A 45 -11.22 -52.11 -2.72
C ILE A 45 -11.84 -50.92 -1.98
N ARG A 46 -11.46 -50.72 -0.70
CA ARG A 46 -11.77 -49.50 0.02
C ARG A 46 -10.90 -48.40 -0.57
N GLU A 47 -11.45 -47.67 -1.53
CA GLU A 47 -10.90 -46.41 -1.98
C GLU A 47 -10.67 -45.52 -0.73
N PRO A 48 -9.44 -45.01 -0.51
CA PRO A 48 -9.21 -44.10 0.60
C PRO A 48 -10.07 -42.87 0.35
N LEU A 49 -10.99 -42.59 1.28
CA LEU A 49 -11.72 -41.33 1.34
C LEU A 49 -10.69 -40.23 1.55
N VAL A 50 -10.19 -39.66 0.46
CA VAL A 50 -9.44 -38.41 0.46
C VAL A 50 -10.43 -37.36 0.96
N SER A 51 -10.33 -37.05 2.25
CA SER A 51 -11.04 -35.93 2.84
C SER A 51 -10.50 -34.67 2.16
N ALA A 52 -11.22 -34.20 1.14
CA ALA A 52 -10.98 -32.90 0.54
C ALA A 52 -11.20 -31.86 1.65
N THR A 53 -10.12 -31.46 2.30
CA THR A 53 -10.14 -30.32 3.21
C THR A 53 -10.53 -29.14 2.35
N SER A 54 -11.76 -28.66 2.48
CA SER A 54 -12.16 -27.42 1.84
C SER A 54 -11.23 -26.35 2.40
N ARG A 55 -10.30 -25.88 1.58
CA ARG A 55 -9.66 -24.59 1.87
C ARG A 55 -10.81 -23.61 1.82
N SER A 56 -11.30 -23.18 2.99
CA SER A 56 -12.09 -21.95 3.05
C SER A 56 -11.25 -20.90 2.34
N SER A 57 -11.67 -20.42 1.17
CA SER A 57 -11.01 -19.31 0.51
C SER A 57 -11.22 -18.11 1.42
N GLN A 58 -10.29 -17.87 2.34
CA GLN A 58 -10.29 -16.71 3.20
C GLN A 58 -10.24 -15.50 2.25
N SER A 59 -11.35 -14.75 2.20
CA SER A 59 -11.43 -13.56 1.36
C SER A 59 -10.57 -12.47 1.96
N ILE A 60 -9.53 -12.04 1.24
CA ILE A 60 -8.69 -10.92 1.65
C ILE A 60 -9.33 -9.64 1.13
N THR A 61 -9.56 -8.67 2.01
CA THR A 61 -9.97 -7.32 1.59
C THR A 61 -8.75 -6.40 1.53
N LEU A 62 -8.43 -5.94 0.32
CA LEU A 62 -7.45 -4.90 0.09
C LEU A 62 -8.18 -3.58 -0.13
N SER A 63 -8.00 -2.61 0.75
CA SER A 63 -8.50 -1.25 0.55
C SER A 63 -7.44 -0.39 -0.14
N ILE A 64 -7.84 0.30 -1.20
CA ILE A 64 -6.97 1.26 -1.90
C ILE A 64 -7.54 2.65 -1.65
N VAL A 65 -6.75 3.51 -1.02
CA VAL A 65 -7.08 4.92 -0.78
C VAL A 65 -6.25 5.75 -1.75
N GLY A 66 -6.91 6.52 -2.60
CA GLY A 66 -6.27 7.39 -3.58
C GLY A 66 -6.44 8.87 -3.23
N THR A 67 -5.36 9.63 -3.37
CA THR A 67 -5.40 11.09 -3.49
C THR A 67 -4.83 11.53 -4.84
N ASN A 68 -5.07 12.77 -5.21
CA ASN A 68 -4.55 13.45 -6.38
C ASN A 68 -4.67 14.96 -6.15
N ASP A 69 -3.89 15.75 -6.87
CA ASP A 69 -4.08 17.20 -6.95
C ASP A 69 -4.11 17.85 -5.56
N VAL A 70 -3.27 17.36 -4.64
CA VAL A 70 -3.21 17.89 -3.27
C VAL A 70 -2.72 19.33 -3.28
N HIS A 71 -1.87 19.71 -4.25
CA HIS A 71 -1.50 21.10 -4.49
C HIS A 71 -1.06 21.85 -3.22
N GLY A 72 -0.25 21.20 -2.39
CA GLY A 72 0.23 21.76 -1.13
C GLY A 72 -0.81 21.90 -0.01
N VAL A 73 -2.06 21.46 -0.18
CA VAL A 73 -3.15 21.64 0.80
C VAL A 73 -3.00 20.65 1.96
N ILE A 74 -2.05 20.94 2.85
CA ILE A 74 -1.78 20.15 4.05
C ILE A 74 -2.77 20.45 5.19
N PHE A 75 -3.28 21.69 5.26
CA PHE A 75 -4.23 22.15 6.27
C PHE A 75 -5.67 22.19 5.73
N PRO A 76 -6.68 22.05 6.60
CA PRO A 76 -8.07 22.19 6.20
C PRO A 76 -8.37 23.59 5.65
N ARG A 77 -9.19 23.65 4.59
CA ARG A 77 -9.74 24.91 4.04
C ARG A 77 -11.25 24.93 4.28
N ASN A 78 -11.76 25.98 4.90
CA ASN A 78 -13.18 26.13 5.23
C ASN A 78 -13.77 24.91 5.96
N GLY A 79 -12.98 24.33 6.89
CA GLY A 79 -13.36 23.14 7.66
C GLY A 79 -13.38 21.82 6.88
N ARG A 80 -12.82 21.78 5.66
CA ARG A 80 -12.77 20.59 4.80
C ARG A 80 -11.34 20.19 4.48
N GLY A 81 -11.12 18.87 4.35
CA GLY A 81 -9.85 18.31 3.90
C GLY A 81 -8.70 18.47 4.91
N GLY A 82 -7.48 18.49 4.38
CA GLY A 82 -6.24 18.50 5.14
C GLY A 82 -5.69 17.10 5.42
N LEU A 83 -4.37 16.97 5.40
CA LEU A 83 -3.67 15.69 5.49
C LEU A 83 -3.75 15.08 6.90
N ALA A 84 -3.96 15.88 7.94
CA ALA A 84 -4.20 15.36 9.29
C ALA A 84 -5.52 14.58 9.40
N LEU A 85 -6.58 15.04 8.73
CA LEU A 85 -7.86 14.34 8.66
C LEU A 85 -7.71 13.02 7.89
N LEU A 86 -7.05 13.08 6.73
CA LEU A 86 -6.74 11.89 5.92
C LEU A 86 -5.92 10.87 6.72
N SER A 87 -4.90 11.33 7.45
CA SER A 87 -4.07 10.48 8.31
C SER A 87 -4.91 9.72 9.34
N SER A 88 -5.85 10.40 10.00
CA SER A 88 -6.75 9.79 10.97
C SER A 88 -7.68 8.77 10.32
N TYR A 89 -8.23 9.07 9.13
CA TYR A 89 -9.03 8.14 8.35
C TYR A 89 -8.25 6.88 7.97
N VAL A 90 -7.05 7.05 7.39
CA VAL A 90 -6.16 5.94 6.99
C VAL A 90 -5.79 5.08 8.19
N LYS A 91 -5.48 5.69 9.35
CA LYS A 91 -5.19 4.98 10.59
C LYS A 91 -6.36 4.10 11.03
N ASN A 92 -7.57 4.65 11.04
CA ASN A 92 -8.77 3.89 11.41
C ASN A 92 -9.07 2.76 10.41
N LEU A 93 -8.92 3.03 9.11
CA LEU A 93 -9.12 2.03 8.06
C LEU A 93 -8.11 0.88 8.19
N ARG A 94 -6.83 1.19 8.46
CA ARG A 94 -5.79 0.17 8.71
C ARG A 94 -6.13 -0.69 9.92
N ALA A 95 -6.59 -0.09 11.02
CA ALA A 95 -7.02 -0.85 12.20
C ALA A 95 -8.21 -1.77 11.87
N ALA A 96 -9.18 -1.29 11.09
CA ALA A 96 -10.32 -2.09 10.67
C ALA A 96 -9.94 -3.25 9.74
N ARG A 97 -9.05 -3.01 8.76
CA ARG A 97 -8.55 -4.06 7.86
C ARG A 97 -7.66 -5.07 8.59
N ALA A 98 -6.84 -4.62 9.55
CA ALA A 98 -6.03 -5.54 10.36
C ALA A 98 -6.91 -6.52 11.16
N ALA A 99 -8.08 -6.10 11.61
CA ALA A 99 -9.01 -6.95 12.38
C ALA A 99 -9.64 -8.08 11.55
N ASP A 100 -9.70 -7.94 10.22
CA ASP A 100 -10.21 -8.99 9.31
C ASP A 100 -9.14 -9.59 8.38
N GLY A 101 -7.87 -9.38 8.70
CA GLY A 101 -6.74 -9.91 7.93
C GLY A 101 -6.56 -9.27 6.55
N GLY A 102 -7.17 -8.10 6.33
CA GLY A 102 -6.98 -7.27 5.15
C GLY A 102 -5.80 -6.29 5.26
N ALA A 103 -5.63 -5.47 4.23
CA ALA A 103 -4.56 -4.47 4.15
C ALA A 103 -5.06 -3.16 3.51
N VAL A 104 -4.28 -2.09 3.68
CA VAL A 104 -4.56 -0.78 3.09
C VAL A 104 -3.35 -0.30 2.31
N LEU A 105 -3.54 0.02 1.04
CA LEU A 105 -2.58 0.77 0.22
C LEU A 105 -3.05 2.21 0.09
N VAL A 106 -2.13 3.15 0.22
CA VAL A 106 -2.42 4.59 0.07
C VAL A 106 -1.59 5.10 -1.09
N ILE A 107 -2.22 5.63 -2.13
CA ILE A 107 -1.53 6.05 -3.35
C ILE A 107 -1.88 7.49 -3.71
N ASP A 108 -0.97 8.16 -4.39
CA ASP A 108 -1.20 9.50 -4.94
C ASP A 108 -1.00 9.53 -6.46
N ALA A 109 -1.82 10.29 -7.18
CA ALA A 109 -1.76 10.41 -8.64
C ALA A 109 -0.95 11.60 -9.18
N GLY A 110 -0.26 12.37 -8.32
CA GLY A 110 0.59 13.50 -8.70
C GLY A 110 -0.05 14.86 -8.44
N ASP A 111 0.65 15.91 -8.86
CA ASP A 111 0.29 17.32 -8.65
C ASP A 111 0.16 17.68 -7.16
N THR A 112 1.23 17.39 -6.44
CA THR A 112 1.32 17.47 -4.99
C THR A 112 1.98 18.77 -4.51
N PHE A 113 2.97 19.31 -5.22
CA PHE A 113 3.86 20.33 -4.65
C PHE A 113 3.33 21.77 -4.70
N LEU A 114 2.88 22.27 -5.86
CA LEU A 114 2.49 23.67 -6.03
C LEU A 114 1.07 23.95 -5.51
N GLY A 115 0.85 25.00 -4.70
CA GLY A 115 -0.49 25.58 -4.51
C GLY A 115 -0.80 26.25 -3.16
N THR A 116 0.10 26.16 -2.18
CA THR A 116 -0.02 26.83 -0.86
C THR A 116 1.28 27.52 -0.50
N VAL A 117 1.24 28.52 0.37
CA VAL A 117 2.45 29.25 0.77
C VAL A 117 3.43 28.31 1.48
N GLU A 118 2.94 27.45 2.36
CA GLU A 118 3.74 26.50 3.12
C GLU A 118 4.41 25.47 2.22
N SER A 119 3.70 24.97 1.21
CA SER A 119 4.25 24.03 0.25
C SER A 119 5.19 24.71 -0.73
N ASN A 120 4.84 25.90 -1.23
CA ASN A 120 5.67 26.62 -2.19
C ASN A 120 7.00 27.06 -1.56
N LEU A 121 6.99 27.59 -0.33
CA LEU A 121 8.21 27.99 0.38
C LEU A 121 9.11 26.82 0.75
N SER A 122 8.58 25.60 0.77
CA SER A 122 9.34 24.38 1.03
C SER A 122 9.50 23.50 -0.21
N GLU A 123 9.12 24.01 -1.39
CA GLU A 123 9.15 23.28 -2.67
C GLU A 123 8.55 21.87 -2.56
N GLY A 124 7.42 21.74 -1.85
CA GLY A 124 6.73 20.46 -1.62
C GLY A 124 7.25 19.61 -0.44
N ALA A 125 8.33 20.00 0.24
CA ALA A 125 8.94 19.18 1.29
C ALA A 125 7.97 18.90 2.46
N VAL A 126 7.17 19.90 2.84
CA VAL A 126 6.16 19.74 3.90
C VAL A 126 5.08 18.71 3.54
N VAL A 127 4.76 18.57 2.25
CA VAL A 127 3.77 17.59 1.78
C VAL A 127 4.37 16.19 1.81
N ILE A 128 5.63 16.04 1.37
CA ILE A 128 6.35 14.77 1.46
C ILE A 128 6.49 14.31 2.92
N ASP A 129 6.75 15.22 3.87
CA ASP A 129 6.78 14.88 5.29
C ASP A 129 5.42 14.39 5.81
N ALA A 130 4.33 15.02 5.38
CA ALA A 130 2.99 14.55 5.71
C ALA A 130 2.69 13.18 5.09
N TYR A 131 3.06 12.94 3.83
CA TYR A 131 2.87 11.66 3.15
C TYR A 131 3.71 10.56 3.82
N ASN A 132 4.93 10.89 4.23
CA ASN A 132 5.82 10.05 5.00
C ASN A 132 5.21 9.68 6.36
N ALA A 133 4.48 10.58 7.01
CA ALA A 133 3.79 10.31 8.28
C ALA A 133 2.51 9.49 8.10
N ILE A 134 1.77 9.72 7.01
CA ILE A 134 0.58 8.93 6.63
C ILE A 134 0.99 7.51 6.20
N GLY A 135 2.20 7.35 5.65
CA GLY A 135 2.70 6.09 5.12
C GLY A 135 2.06 5.78 3.77
N TYR A 136 2.25 6.68 2.80
CA TYR A 136 1.92 6.39 1.40
C TYR A 136 2.68 5.16 0.91
N THR A 137 2.05 4.39 0.03
CA THR A 137 2.60 3.21 -0.64
C THR A 137 3.39 3.61 -1.87
N ALA A 138 2.88 4.56 -2.66
CA ALA A 138 3.53 5.12 -3.83
C ALA A 138 2.84 6.43 -4.24
N ALA A 139 3.54 7.30 -4.96
CA ALA A 139 2.96 8.49 -5.58
C ALA A 139 3.43 8.61 -7.03
N THR A 140 2.60 9.11 -7.93
CA THR A 140 3.01 9.41 -9.31
C THR A 140 3.60 10.82 -9.41
N ILE A 141 4.51 11.02 -10.36
CA ILE A 141 4.99 12.36 -10.75
C ILE A 141 3.98 12.97 -11.75
N GLY A 142 3.36 14.08 -11.37
CA GLY A 142 2.56 14.95 -12.22
C GLY A 142 3.38 16.09 -12.83
N ASN A 143 2.70 17.10 -13.39
CA ASN A 143 3.37 18.28 -13.96
C ASN A 143 3.79 19.28 -12.90
N HIS A 144 3.03 19.44 -11.82
CA HIS A 144 3.32 20.42 -10.79
C HIS A 144 4.49 20.04 -9.85
N GLU A 145 5.02 18.82 -10.01
CA GLU A 145 6.30 18.46 -9.41
C GLU A 145 7.49 19.21 -10.05
N PHE A 146 7.33 19.77 -11.27
CA PHE A 146 8.38 20.47 -12.02
C PHE A 146 8.42 21.99 -11.82
N ASP A 147 7.61 22.56 -10.93
CA ASP A 147 7.51 24.02 -10.81
C ASP A 147 8.66 24.68 -10.03
N PHE A 148 9.47 23.92 -9.29
CA PHE A 148 10.46 24.45 -8.34
C PHE A 148 11.92 24.41 -8.82
N GLY A 149 12.21 23.91 -10.02
CA GLY A 149 13.54 24.07 -10.64
C GLY A 149 14.70 23.40 -9.90
N ALA A 150 15.83 24.10 -9.81
CA ALA A 150 16.98 23.69 -9.00
C ALA A 150 16.62 23.64 -7.52
N ALA A 151 17.27 22.74 -6.77
CA ALA A 151 16.98 22.64 -5.34
C ALA A 151 17.56 23.85 -4.60
N ASP A 152 16.73 24.54 -3.82
CA ASP A 152 17.20 25.56 -2.90
C ASP A 152 18.19 24.97 -1.88
N SER A 153 19.39 25.55 -1.78
CA SER A 153 20.27 25.31 -0.63
C SER A 153 19.74 26.08 0.58
N PRO A 154 19.94 25.56 1.81
CA PRO A 154 19.78 26.34 3.04
C PRO A 154 20.58 27.67 3.06
N THR A 155 21.56 27.83 2.17
CA THR A 155 22.36 29.06 2.01
C THR A 155 21.80 30.04 0.97
N GLY A 156 20.72 29.71 0.27
CA GLY A 156 20.10 30.55 -0.77
C GLY A 156 20.79 30.54 -2.14
N GLU A 157 21.80 29.70 -2.32
CA GLU A 157 22.44 29.42 -3.61
C GLU A 157 21.91 28.06 -4.12
N PRO A 158 21.61 27.86 -5.40
CA PRO A 158 21.27 26.54 -5.92
C PRO A 158 22.36 25.52 -5.53
N GLU A 159 21.99 24.35 -4.96
CA GLU A 159 22.97 23.29 -4.69
C GLU A 159 23.63 22.79 -5.99
N ASP A 160 22.91 22.91 -7.12
CA ASP A 160 23.34 22.54 -8.46
C ASP A 160 22.63 23.38 -9.55
N ASP A 161 23.18 23.37 -10.77
CA ASP A 161 22.52 23.91 -11.98
C ASP A 161 21.43 22.95 -12.54
N ASP A 162 21.03 21.94 -11.76
CA ASP A 162 20.07 20.92 -12.19
C ASP A 162 18.65 21.46 -12.03
N LEU A 163 18.03 21.92 -13.11
CA LEU A 163 16.65 22.44 -13.09
C LEU A 163 15.56 21.41 -12.73
N GLN A 164 15.94 20.17 -12.43
CA GLN A 164 15.07 19.14 -11.86
C GLN A 164 15.47 18.81 -10.41
N GLY A 165 16.30 19.65 -9.78
CA GLY A 165 16.88 19.44 -8.46
C GLY A 165 15.81 19.33 -7.37
N ALA A 166 14.81 20.21 -7.38
CA ALA A 166 13.75 20.22 -6.37
C ALA A 166 12.94 18.90 -6.36
N ILE A 167 12.47 18.44 -7.53
CA ILE A 167 11.75 17.15 -7.63
C ILE A 167 12.64 15.97 -7.21
N LYS A 168 13.93 15.98 -7.60
CA LYS A 168 14.89 14.94 -7.19
C LYS A 168 15.13 14.97 -5.68
N ALA A 169 15.15 16.15 -5.05
CA ALA A 169 15.27 16.30 -3.60
C ALA A 169 14.03 15.76 -2.87
N ARG A 170 12.83 16.06 -3.36
CA ARG A 170 11.58 15.52 -2.82
C ARG A 170 11.48 14.00 -2.97
N ALA A 171 11.90 13.46 -4.11
CA ALA A 171 11.97 12.01 -4.31
C ALA A 171 12.96 11.34 -3.31
N ARG A 172 14.13 11.96 -3.05
CA ARG A 172 15.06 11.50 -1.99
C ARG A 172 14.45 11.53 -0.58
N GLN A 173 13.63 12.54 -0.29
CA GLN A 173 12.97 12.70 1.01
C GLN A 173 11.82 11.69 1.22
N ALA A 174 11.17 11.24 0.14
CA ALA A 174 10.05 10.31 0.21
C ALA A 174 10.47 8.92 0.71
N ARG A 175 9.68 8.36 1.65
CA ARG A 175 9.81 6.98 2.16
C ARG A 175 9.01 5.96 1.35
N PHE A 176 8.50 6.40 0.20
CA PHE A 176 7.75 5.64 -0.78
C PHE A 176 8.30 5.98 -2.17
N PRO A 177 8.21 5.06 -3.15
CA PRO A 177 8.69 5.35 -4.49
C PRO A 177 7.80 6.37 -5.20
N CYS A 178 8.45 7.31 -5.89
CA CYS A 178 7.80 8.17 -6.88
C CYS A 178 7.76 7.43 -8.23
N LEU A 179 6.62 7.41 -8.89
CA LEU A 179 6.37 6.58 -10.07
C LEU A 179 6.24 7.43 -11.34
N ALA A 180 6.99 7.05 -12.39
CA ALA A 180 6.97 7.74 -13.68
C ALA A 180 7.41 6.83 -14.84
N ALA A 181 6.52 5.98 -15.34
CA ALA A 181 6.82 5.01 -16.39
C ALA A 181 7.02 5.64 -17.77
N ASN A 182 6.25 6.68 -18.08
CA ASN A 182 6.28 7.33 -19.38
C ASN A 182 7.05 8.66 -19.39
N LEU A 183 7.73 9.02 -18.30
CA LEU A 183 8.65 10.15 -18.29
C LEU A 183 10.03 9.68 -18.75
N LEU A 184 10.44 10.11 -19.93
CA LEU A 184 11.67 9.65 -20.56
C LEU A 184 12.72 10.76 -20.57
N ASP A 185 13.96 10.36 -20.34
CA ASP A 185 15.14 11.14 -20.67
C ASP A 185 15.34 11.09 -22.19
N GLU A 186 15.37 12.25 -22.85
CA GLU A 186 15.50 12.35 -24.31
C GLU A 186 16.83 11.82 -24.83
N SER A 187 17.91 12.01 -24.08
CA SER A 187 19.26 11.58 -24.48
C SER A 187 19.39 10.06 -24.53
N THR A 188 18.68 9.35 -23.64
CA THR A 188 18.73 7.88 -23.55
C THR A 188 17.53 7.19 -24.19
N GLY A 189 16.43 7.91 -24.37
CA GLY A 189 15.13 7.38 -24.79
C GLY A 189 14.48 6.42 -23.77
N LYS A 190 15.01 6.35 -22.54
CA LYS A 190 14.56 5.43 -21.48
C LYS A 190 13.84 6.20 -20.36
N PRO A 191 13.04 5.53 -19.52
CA PRO A 191 12.49 6.16 -18.32
C PRO A 191 13.58 6.78 -17.46
N VAL A 192 13.26 7.94 -16.87
CA VAL A 192 14.20 8.67 -16.00
C VAL A 192 14.74 7.78 -14.88
N ARG A 193 16.02 7.97 -14.54
CA ARG A 193 16.70 7.26 -13.45
C ARG A 193 17.13 8.23 -12.37
N TRP A 194 16.14 8.74 -11.64
CA TRP A 194 16.36 9.65 -10.52
C TRP A 194 16.31 8.90 -9.19
N PRO A 195 16.88 9.47 -8.11
CA PRO A 195 16.81 8.85 -6.79
C PRO A 195 15.36 8.57 -6.39
N ASN A 196 15.08 7.32 -5.98
CA ASN A 196 13.75 6.87 -5.53
C ASN A 196 12.61 7.12 -6.55
N VAL A 197 12.94 7.20 -7.85
CA VAL A 197 11.98 7.24 -8.95
C VAL A 197 12.08 5.96 -9.75
N SER A 198 10.93 5.32 -10.02
CA SER A 198 10.85 4.12 -10.87
C SER A 198 9.61 4.14 -11.77
N PRO A 199 9.56 3.35 -12.86
CA PRO A 199 8.34 3.25 -13.67
C PRO A 199 7.13 2.70 -12.90
N SER A 200 7.41 1.70 -12.07
CA SER A 200 6.42 0.91 -11.35
C SER A 200 7.02 0.36 -10.05
N VAL A 201 6.15 -0.15 -9.17
CA VAL A 201 6.55 -0.89 -7.95
C VAL A 201 5.67 -2.13 -7.79
N LEU A 202 6.25 -3.19 -7.24
CA LEU A 202 5.54 -4.40 -6.81
C LEU A 202 5.53 -4.40 -5.28
N VAL A 203 4.34 -4.35 -4.68
CA VAL A 203 4.17 -4.37 -3.21
C VAL A 203 3.48 -5.65 -2.77
N GLU A 204 3.79 -6.14 -1.58
CA GLU A 204 3.09 -7.27 -0.99
C GLU A 204 2.13 -6.78 0.10
N ALA A 205 0.88 -7.20 0.04
CA ALA A 205 -0.17 -6.87 0.99
C ALA A 205 -0.96 -8.14 1.32
N THR A 206 -0.83 -8.63 2.55
CA THR A 206 -1.56 -9.83 3.04
C THR A 206 -1.42 -11.04 2.10
N GLY A 207 -0.20 -11.27 1.58
CA GLY A 207 0.11 -12.37 0.66
C GLY A 207 -0.31 -12.13 -0.80
N LEU A 208 -0.95 -11.00 -1.11
CA LEU A 208 -1.20 -10.53 -2.47
C LEU A 208 -0.01 -9.69 -2.94
N LYS A 209 0.47 -9.96 -4.15
CA LYS A 209 1.43 -9.08 -4.83
C LYS A 209 0.63 -8.11 -5.70
N VAL A 210 0.86 -6.82 -5.53
CA VAL A 210 0.13 -5.75 -6.21
C VAL A 210 1.12 -4.90 -6.99
N GLY A 211 0.95 -4.86 -8.31
CA GLY A 211 1.71 -3.99 -9.18
C GLY A 211 1.09 -2.61 -9.30
N ILE A 212 1.88 -1.56 -9.12
CA ILE A 212 1.46 -0.16 -9.22
C ILE A 212 2.30 0.50 -10.31
N VAL A 213 1.66 1.10 -11.32
CA VAL A 213 2.30 1.81 -12.43
C VAL A 213 1.95 3.28 -12.32
N GLY A 214 2.95 4.16 -12.35
CA GLY A 214 2.72 5.61 -12.41
C GLY A 214 2.93 6.14 -13.82
N VAL A 215 2.03 7.01 -14.28
CA VAL A 215 2.12 7.64 -15.60
C VAL A 215 1.64 9.08 -15.53
N MET A 216 2.26 9.95 -16.32
CA MET A 216 1.85 11.33 -16.49
C MET A 216 1.06 11.53 -17.78
N THR A 217 0.15 12.49 -17.79
CA THR A 217 -0.63 12.85 -18.99
C THR A 217 0.30 13.25 -20.15
N THR A 218 -0.04 12.87 -21.40
CA THR A 218 0.79 13.11 -22.61
C THR A 218 1.24 14.56 -22.78
N GLY A 219 0.43 15.53 -22.35
CA GLY A 219 0.73 16.96 -22.43
C GLY A 219 1.31 17.59 -21.15
N ALA A 220 1.59 16.80 -20.12
CA ALA A 220 1.95 17.29 -18.78
C ALA A 220 3.13 18.29 -18.81
N LEU A 221 4.20 18.00 -19.56
CA LEU A 221 5.37 18.88 -19.64
C LEU A 221 5.10 20.24 -20.32
N ARG A 222 3.94 20.42 -20.96
CA ARG A 222 3.51 21.71 -21.53
C ARG A 222 2.76 22.58 -20.52
N ALA A 223 2.40 22.03 -19.37
CA ALA A 223 1.62 22.69 -18.32
C ALA A 223 2.47 23.14 -17.12
N THR A 224 3.78 23.21 -17.29
CA THR A 224 4.76 23.63 -16.27
C THR A 224 5.86 24.48 -16.90
N LEU A 225 6.89 24.83 -16.12
CA LEU A 225 8.02 25.65 -16.56
C LEU A 225 8.89 24.90 -17.56
N ALA A 226 8.94 25.41 -18.80
CA ALA A 226 9.67 24.80 -19.91
C ALA A 226 11.17 24.57 -19.62
N ALA A 227 11.79 25.44 -18.81
CA ALA A 227 13.19 25.32 -18.42
C ALA A 227 13.44 24.05 -17.58
N ASN A 228 12.51 23.69 -16.69
CA ASN A 228 12.67 22.60 -15.73
C ASN A 228 12.44 21.21 -16.34
N VAL A 229 11.86 21.17 -17.56
CA VAL A 229 11.55 19.94 -18.28
C VAL A 229 12.40 19.75 -19.54
N GLN A 230 13.46 20.55 -19.71
CA GLN A 230 14.40 20.37 -20.82
C GLN A 230 15.04 18.99 -20.79
N GLY A 231 15.16 18.36 -21.95
CA GLY A 231 15.68 17.00 -22.09
C GLY A 231 14.72 15.91 -21.61
N LEU A 232 13.45 16.24 -21.31
CA LEU A 232 12.42 15.28 -20.94
C LEU A 232 11.32 15.21 -21.99
N ARG A 233 10.77 14.01 -22.19
CA ARG A 233 9.58 13.80 -23.02
C ARG A 233 8.66 12.75 -22.43
N VAL A 234 7.40 12.80 -22.85
CA VAL A 234 6.38 11.85 -22.41
C VAL A 234 6.14 10.77 -23.48
N ALA A 235 6.25 9.51 -23.09
CA ALA A 235 5.92 8.36 -23.95
C ALA A 235 4.39 8.16 -24.04
N PRO A 236 3.88 7.49 -25.10
CA PRO A 236 2.46 7.19 -25.22
C PRO A 236 1.93 6.37 -24.03
N LEU A 237 0.80 6.80 -23.46
CA LEU A 237 0.20 6.20 -22.27
C LEU A 237 -0.10 4.71 -22.45
N ALA A 238 -0.90 4.36 -23.46
CA ALA A 238 -1.43 3.00 -23.61
C ALA A 238 -0.33 1.94 -23.74
N SER A 239 0.64 2.15 -24.63
CA SER A 239 1.74 1.19 -24.84
C SER A 239 2.63 1.09 -23.60
N THR A 240 2.89 2.21 -22.92
CA THR A 240 3.71 2.22 -21.70
C THR A 240 3.03 1.45 -20.56
N ILE A 241 1.73 1.71 -20.33
CA ILE A 241 0.96 1.02 -19.28
C ILE A 241 0.91 -0.50 -19.56
N VAL A 242 0.65 -0.90 -20.80
CA VAL A 242 0.58 -2.33 -21.18
C VAL A 242 1.93 -3.02 -20.97
N ALA A 243 3.04 -2.37 -21.36
CA ALA A 243 4.38 -2.93 -21.18
C ALA A 243 4.73 -3.10 -19.68
N GLU A 244 4.51 -2.07 -18.87
CA GLU A 244 4.80 -2.12 -17.43
C GLU A 244 3.88 -3.09 -16.68
N ALA A 245 2.59 -3.12 -17.01
CA ALA A 245 1.65 -4.08 -16.42
C ALA A 245 2.05 -5.53 -16.75
N SER A 246 2.50 -5.79 -17.99
CA SER A 246 3.00 -7.11 -18.40
C SER A 246 4.27 -7.50 -17.63
N SER A 247 5.18 -6.56 -17.43
CA SER A 247 6.40 -6.72 -16.62
C SER A 247 6.12 -6.98 -15.13
N LEU A 248 5.08 -6.36 -14.56
CA LEU A 248 4.64 -6.63 -13.19
C LEU A 248 4.00 -8.02 -13.06
N ARG A 249 3.14 -8.39 -14.01
CA ARG A 249 2.51 -9.73 -14.05
C ARG A 249 3.53 -10.86 -14.17
N SER A 250 4.58 -10.69 -14.98
CA SER A 250 5.65 -11.70 -15.07
C SER A 250 6.46 -11.85 -13.77
N ARG A 251 6.41 -10.86 -12.87
CA ARG A 251 7.00 -10.89 -11.52
C ARG A 251 6.01 -11.36 -10.44
N GLY A 252 4.78 -11.70 -10.83
CA GLY A 252 3.76 -12.32 -9.98
C GLY A 252 2.77 -11.35 -9.36
N ALA A 253 2.62 -10.13 -9.88
CA ALA A 253 1.46 -9.28 -9.62
C ALA A 253 0.15 -9.91 -10.13
#